data_AF-A0A368TL92-F1
#
_entry.id   AF-A0A368TL92-F1
#
_cell.length_a   1.000
_cell.length_b   1.000
_cell.length_c   1.000
_cell.angle_alpha   90.00
_cell.angle_beta   90.00
_cell.angle_gamma   90.00
#
_symmetry.space_group_name_H-M   'P 1'
#
loop_
_entity.id
_entity.type
_entity.pdbx_description
1 polymer ?
#
loop_
_entity_poly.entity_id
_entity_poly.type
_entity_poly.pdbx_seq_one_letter_code
_entity_poly.pdbx_strand_id
1 'polypeptide(L)'
;MGEESELQKQENWYQLSVEDVFEALESGTAGLSTNEAKAKLESYGYNELKFKKRSSIIRFIMQFHNPLVYVLLIARSLLHF
;
A
#
# COMPACT_ATOMS: atom_id res chain seq x y z
N MET A 1 16.76 -22.00 9.38
CA MET A 1 17.82 -21.81 8.35
C MET A 1 17.21 -22.23 7.02
N GLY A 2 16.68 -21.28 6.24
CA GLY A 2 16.04 -21.63 4.97
C GLY A 2 15.05 -20.64 4.32
N GLU A 3 14.79 -19.45 4.88
CA GLU A 3 13.78 -18.53 4.30
C GLU A 3 14.31 -17.14 3.91
N GLU A 4 15.58 -16.82 4.16
CA GLU A 4 16.12 -15.47 3.92
C GLU A 4 16.76 -15.26 2.53
N SER A 5 16.84 -16.28 1.68
CA SER A 5 17.62 -16.23 0.42
C SER A 5 16.86 -15.82 -0.85
N GLU A 6 15.57 -15.48 -0.78
CA GLU A 6 14.81 -15.05 -1.97
C GLU A 6 14.72 -13.53 -2.17
N LEU A 7 15.12 -12.72 -1.18
CA LEU A 7 14.99 -11.24 -1.24
C LEU A 7 16.24 -10.51 -1.79
N GLN A 8 17.30 -11.22 -2.18
CA GLN A 8 18.56 -10.62 -2.62
C GLN A 8 18.93 -10.91 -4.07
N LYS A 9 18.00 -10.65 -4.98
CA LYS A 9 18.33 -10.41 -6.39
C LYS A 9 17.66 -9.13 -6.88
N GLN A 10 17.70 -8.09 -6.06
CA GLN A 10 17.34 -6.75 -6.51
C GLN A 10 18.58 -6.20 -7.20
N GLU A 11 18.68 -6.39 -8.52
CA GLU A 11 19.62 -5.58 -9.30
C GLU A 11 19.37 -4.12 -8.96
N ASN A 12 20.45 -3.34 -8.76
CA ASN A 12 20.36 -1.93 -8.44
C ASN A 12 19.76 -1.20 -9.65
N TRP A 13 18.44 -1.19 -9.78
CA TRP A 13 17.71 -0.64 -10.93
C TRP A 13 18.07 0.83 -11.21
N TYR A 14 18.50 1.55 -10.17
CA TYR A 14 18.95 2.93 -10.23
C TYR A 14 20.39 3.11 -10.78
N GLN A 15 21.12 2.02 -10.99
CA GLN A 15 22.46 2.00 -11.59
C GLN A 15 22.43 1.56 -13.08
N LEU A 16 21.27 1.14 -13.59
CA LEU A 16 21.12 0.73 -14.98
C LEU A 16 21.37 1.91 -15.94
N SER A 17 21.90 1.61 -17.13
CA SER A 17 22.02 2.61 -18.17
C SER A 17 20.62 3.02 -18.68
N VAL A 18 20.55 4.15 -19.40
CA VAL A 18 19.28 4.62 -19.97
C VAL A 18 18.72 3.59 -20.96
N GLU A 19 19.58 2.95 -21.74
CA GLU A 19 19.25 1.90 -22.70
C GLU A 19 18.67 0.67 -22.01
N ASP A 20 19.33 0.21 -20.94
CA ASP A 20 18.88 -0.94 -20.14
C ASP A 20 17.51 -0.67 -19.49
N VAL A 21 17.28 0.57 -19.03
CA VAL A 21 15.98 0.98 -18.46
C VAL A 21 14.89 1.00 -19.53
N PHE A 22 15.20 1.46 -20.75
CA PHE A 22 14.25 1.47 -21.85
C PHE A 22 13.87 0.05 -22.29
N GLU A 23 14.84 -0.86 -22.35
CA GLU A 23 14.58 -2.27 -22.62
C GLU A 23 13.73 -2.91 -21.50
N ALA A 24 14.11 -2.69 -20.24
CA ALA A 24 13.41 -3.26 -19.09
C ALA A 24 11.97 -2.76 -18.93
N LEU A 25 11.68 -1.50 -19.29
CA LEU A 25 10.34 -0.90 -19.20
C LEU A 25 9.55 -1.00 -20.50
N GLU A 26 10.15 -1.54 -21.57
CA GLU A 26 9.62 -1.58 -22.94
C GLU A 26 9.14 -0.17 -23.36
N SER A 27 10.02 0.81 -23.18
CA SER A 27 9.74 2.22 -23.47
C SER A 27 10.86 2.79 -24.32
N GLY A 28 10.66 4.00 -24.86
CA GLY A 28 11.66 4.68 -25.67
C GLY A 28 11.81 6.14 -25.28
N THR A 29 12.73 6.82 -25.96
CA THR A 29 13.00 8.25 -25.77
C THR A 29 11.79 9.14 -26.10
N ALA A 30 10.92 8.70 -27.02
CA ALA A 30 9.66 9.35 -27.35
C ALA A 30 8.51 9.00 -26.40
N GLY A 31 8.75 8.11 -25.41
CA GLY A 31 7.73 7.57 -24.52
C GLY A 31 6.98 6.36 -25.10
N LEU A 32 5.84 6.04 -24.48
CA LEU A 32 4.95 4.96 -24.90
C LEU A 32 3.92 5.46 -25.92
N SER A 33 3.49 4.59 -26.83
CA SER A 33 2.33 4.87 -27.68
C SER A 33 1.04 4.88 -26.85
N THR A 34 0.00 5.53 -27.38
CA THR A 34 -1.32 5.58 -26.73
C THR A 34 -1.93 4.18 -26.52
N ASN A 35 -1.70 3.26 -27.45
CA ASN A 35 -2.17 1.87 -27.34
C ASN A 35 -1.43 1.10 -26.24
N GLU A 36 -0.09 1.22 -26.18
CA GLU A 36 0.71 0.57 -25.13
C GLU A 36 0.40 1.13 -23.75
N ALA A 37 0.27 2.46 -23.64
CA ALA A 37 -0.12 3.11 -22.38
C ALA A 37 -1.49 2.61 -21.90
N LYS A 38 -2.46 2.46 -22.80
CA LYS A 38 -3.78 1.92 -22.47
C LYS A 38 -3.72 0.44 -22.05
N ALA A 39 -2.97 -0.39 -22.78
CA ALA A 39 -2.78 -1.81 -22.43
C ALA A 39 -2.10 -1.98 -21.06
N LYS A 40 -1.08 -1.17 -20.77
CA LYS A 40 -0.42 -1.15 -19.45
C LYS A 40 -1.39 -0.64 -18.37
N LEU A 41 -2.21 0.37 -18.64
CA LEU A 41 -3.22 0.86 -17.70
C LEU A 41 -4.30 -0.18 -17.37
N GLU A 42 -4.73 -0.97 -18.36
CA GLU A 42 -5.68 -2.07 -18.14
C GLU A 42 -5.06 -3.21 -17.31
N SER A 43 -3.76 -3.45 -17.48
CA SER A 43 -3.03 -4.52 -16.78
C SER A 43 -2.65 -4.15 -15.34
N TYR A 44 -2.13 -2.95 -15.12
CA TYR A 44 -1.61 -2.49 -13.81
C TYR A 44 -2.64 -1.68 -13.01
N GLY A 45 -3.66 -1.14 -13.67
CA GLY A 45 -4.60 -0.20 -13.08
C GLY A 45 -4.04 1.22 -12.94
N TYR A 46 -4.88 2.13 -12.47
CA TYR A 46 -4.53 3.52 -12.25
C TYR A 46 -3.50 3.66 -11.13
N ASN A 47 -2.51 4.53 -11.31
CA ASN A 47 -1.56 4.93 -10.28
C ASN A 47 -2.24 5.90 -9.29
N GLU A 48 -3.24 5.40 -8.57
CA GLU A 48 -3.98 6.16 -7.57
C GLU A 48 -3.95 5.47 -6.20
N LEU A 49 -3.80 6.28 -5.16
CA LEU A 49 -3.90 5.80 -3.79
C LEU A 49 -5.38 5.56 -3.47
N LYS A 50 -5.75 4.28 -3.33
CA LYS A 50 -7.11 3.90 -2.92
C LYS A 50 -7.34 4.27 -1.46
N PHE A 51 -7.97 5.42 -1.23
CA PHE A 51 -8.46 5.78 0.10
C PHE A 51 -9.66 4.90 0.47
N LYS A 52 -9.45 3.95 1.39
CA LYS A 52 -10.57 3.25 2.02
C LYS A 52 -11.35 4.25 2.87
N LYS A 53 -12.47 4.76 2.34
CA LYS A 53 -13.40 5.57 3.13
C LYS A 53 -13.98 4.70 4.25
N ARG A 54 -13.42 4.80 5.46
CA ARG A 54 -14.05 4.23 6.65
C ARG A 54 -15.35 5.00 6.89
N SER A 55 -16.46 4.26 6.94
CA SER A 55 -17.78 4.81 7.27
C SER A 55 -17.68 5.63 8.56
N SER A 56 -18.43 6.73 8.63
CA SER A 56 -18.44 7.64 9.80
C SER A 56 -18.75 6.89 11.10
N ILE A 57 -19.59 5.85 11.03
CA ILE A 57 -19.94 4.99 12.18
C ILE A 57 -18.71 4.18 12.64
N ILE A 58 -17.96 3.58 11.71
CA ILE A 58 -16.76 2.81 12.05
C ILE A 58 -15.71 3.73 12.68
N ARG A 59 -15.57 4.95 12.15
CA ARG A 59 -14.64 5.96 12.68
C ARG A 59 -15.02 6.39 14.10
N PHE A 60 -16.32 6.56 14.36
CA PHE A 60 -16.85 6.86 15.69
C PHE A 60 -16.56 5.73 16.69
N ILE A 61 -16.85 4.46 16.33
CA ILE A 61 -16.60 3.30 17.22
C ILE A 61 -15.11 3.10 17.52
N MET A 62 -14.23 3.37 16.56
CA MET A 62 -12.78 3.29 16.79
C MET A 62 -12.27 4.31 17.82
N GLN A 63 -12.93 5.45 17.99
CA GLN A 63 -12.55 6.44 19.01
C GLN A 63 -12.74 5.89 20.45
N PHE A 64 -13.64 4.91 20.64
CA PHE A 64 -13.88 4.27 21.93
C PHE A 64 -12.91 3.13 22.25
N HIS A 65 -12.07 2.71 21.30
CA HIS A 65 -11.03 1.69 21.52
C HIS A 65 -9.81 2.28 22.24
N ASN A 66 -10.05 2.97 23.36
CA ASN A 66 -9.01 3.50 24.23
C ASN A 66 -8.96 2.66 25.51
N PRO A 67 -7.79 2.13 25.92
CA PRO A 67 -7.62 1.41 27.18
C PRO A 67 -8.25 2.11 28.39
N LEU A 68 -8.21 3.44 28.44
CA LEU A 68 -8.83 4.23 29.52
C LEU A 68 -10.35 4.08 29.58
N VAL A 69 -11.04 4.02 28.43
CA VAL A 69 -12.50 3.81 28.39
C VAL A 69 -12.85 2.46 29.00
N TYR A 70 -12.07 1.41 28.71
CA TYR A 70 -12.28 0.08 29.31
C TYR A 70 -12.03 0.10 30.82
N VAL A 71 -10.97 0.75 31.29
CA VAL A 71 -10.68 0.90 32.73
C VAL A 71 -11.84 1.61 33.45
N LEU A 72 -12.37 2.70 32.88
CA LEU A 72 -13.49 3.44 33.47
C LEU A 72 -14.78 2.62 33.52
N LEU A 73 -15.08 1.84 32.46
CA LEU A 73 -16.26 0.96 32.44
C LEU A 73 -16.15 -0.15 33.49
N ILE A 74 -14.98 -0.79 33.61
CA ILE A 74 -14.72 -1.81 34.62
C ILE A 74 -14.85 -1.20 36.02
N ALA A 75 -14.24 -0.04 36.27
CA ALA A 75 -14.33 0.64 37.56
C ALA A 75 -15.79 0.94 37.94
N ARG A 76 -16.61 1.45 37.01
CA ARG A 76 -18.03 1.70 37.25
C ARG A 76 -18.80 0.41 37.56
N SER A 77 -18.55 -0.65 36.81
CA SER A 77 -19.23 -1.93 37.01
C SER A 77 -18.84 -2.58 38.34
N LEU A 78 -17.58 -2.48 38.74
CA LEU A 78 -17.09 -2.97 40.03
C LEU A 78 -17.59 -2.12 41.20
N LEU A 79 -17.73 -0.80 41.02
CA LEU A 79 -18.22 0.10 42.07
C LEU A 79 -19.73 -0.06 42.36
N HIS A 80 -20.48 -0.70 41.45
CA HIS A 80 -21.91 -0.94 41.64
C HIS A 80 -22.21 -2.23 42.43
N PHE A 81 -21.19 -3.04 42.75
CA PHE A 81 -21.29 -4.27 43.53
C PHE A 81 -20.67 -4.05 44.91
#